data_AF-A0AAW1S0B0-F1
#
_entry.id   AF-A0AAW1S0B0-F1
#
_cell.length_a   1.000
_cell.length_b   1.000
_cell.length_c   1.000
_cell.angle_alpha   90.00
_cell.angle_beta   90.00
_cell.angle_gamma   90.00
#
_symmetry.space_group_name_H-M   'P 1'
#
loop_
_entity.id
_entity.type
_entity.pdbx_description
1 polymer ?
#
loop_
_entity_poly.entity_id
_entity_poly.type
_entity_poly.pdbx_seq_one_letter_code
_entity_poly.pdbx_strand_id
1 'polypeptide(L)'
;MCKYLAGRVARAASFKQACVDLPVELQAQCEDLAARDASILGNLEMQKQILEYAKQMCTSLSTFHDQCLAYVELYGPLVFNMLVQYLTPELCVTLSYCPPVTAGPGSVMYAS
;
A
#
# COMPACT_ATOMS: atom_id res chain seq x y z
N MET A 1 -9.16 4.70 -0.27
CA MET A 1 -10.16 4.83 0.82
C MET A 1 -10.81 6.23 0.94
N CYS A 2 -10.47 7.24 0.13
CA CYS A 2 -11.13 8.57 0.16
C CYS A 2 -12.55 8.66 -0.44
N LYS A 3 -13.15 7.54 -0.87
CA LYS A 3 -14.56 7.51 -1.35
C LYS A 3 -15.57 7.19 -0.24
N TYR A 4 -15.14 6.64 0.90
CA TYR A 4 -16.03 6.04 1.91
C TYR A 4 -16.48 6.97 3.05
N LEU A 5 -15.98 8.21 3.12
CA LEU A 5 -16.40 9.19 4.14
C LEU A 5 -17.44 10.19 3.63
N ALA A 6 -18.11 9.89 2.52
CA ALA A 6 -19.22 10.67 1.95
C ALA A 6 -20.55 10.48 2.72
N GLY A 7 -20.48 10.49 4.06
CA GLY A 7 -21.59 10.12 4.94
C GLY A 7 -22.24 11.30 5.66
N ARG A 8 -21.50 12.00 6.54
CA ARG A 8 -22.10 12.99 7.45
C ARG A 8 -21.11 14.03 8.01
N VAL A 9 -20.51 14.88 7.19
CA VAL A 9 -20.00 16.19 7.68
C VAL A 9 -20.14 17.22 6.57
N ALA A 10 -20.72 18.37 6.93
CA ALA A 10 -21.08 19.46 6.06
C ALA A 10 -19.88 20.16 5.39
N ARG A 11 -20.17 20.75 4.21
CA ARG A 11 -19.37 21.73 3.43
C ARG A 11 -18.10 21.20 2.76
N ALA A 12 -18.21 21.03 1.44
CA ALA A 12 -17.17 20.69 0.47
C ALA A 12 -15.93 21.62 0.41
N ALA A 13 -15.86 22.67 1.23
CA ALA A 13 -14.71 23.58 1.30
C ALA A 13 -13.59 23.09 2.25
N SER A 14 -13.87 22.15 3.17
CA SER A 14 -12.87 21.67 4.14
C SER A 14 -12.01 20.51 3.65
N PHE A 15 -12.40 19.78 2.60
CA PHE A 15 -11.66 18.59 2.17
C PHE A 15 -10.38 18.93 1.39
N LYS A 16 -10.42 20.01 0.58
CA LYS A 16 -9.25 20.50 -0.15
C LYS A 16 -8.23 21.14 0.80
N GLN A 17 -8.72 21.82 1.85
CA GLN A 17 -7.89 22.43 2.89
C GLN A 17 -7.23 21.36 3.78
N ALA A 18 -7.92 20.27 4.10
CA ALA A 18 -7.39 19.16 4.90
C ALA A 18 -6.20 18.42 4.22
N CYS A 19 -6.08 18.45 2.89
CA CYS A 19 -4.90 17.93 2.18
C CYS A 19 -3.74 18.93 2.11
N VAL A 20 -4.01 20.24 2.26
CA VAL A 20 -2.98 21.30 2.27
C VAL A 20 -2.35 21.44 3.66
N ASP A 21 -3.10 21.08 4.70
CA ASP A 21 -2.62 20.98 6.09
C ASP A 21 -2.01 19.61 6.42
N LEU A 22 -1.78 18.74 5.43
CA LEU A 22 -1.19 17.42 5.64
C LEU A 22 0.26 17.61 6.10
N PRO A 23 0.59 17.32 7.36
CA PRO A 23 1.91 17.62 7.89
C PRO A 23 2.95 16.71 7.24
N VAL A 24 4.20 17.17 7.17
CA VAL A 24 5.39 16.33 6.89
C VAL A 24 5.36 15.00 7.69
N GLU A 25 4.69 15.00 8.84
CA GLU A 25 4.39 13.83 9.66
C GLU A 25 3.73 12.67 8.89
N LEU A 26 2.80 12.93 7.97
CA LEU A 26 2.10 11.85 7.24
C LEU A 26 2.98 11.22 6.15
N GLN A 27 3.88 12.00 5.55
CA GLN A 27 4.90 11.47 4.65
C GLN A 27 5.85 10.54 5.42
N ALA A 28 6.36 11.01 6.56
CA ALA A 28 7.24 10.22 7.41
C ALA A 28 6.54 8.93 7.90
N GLN A 29 5.24 8.99 8.22
CA GLN A 29 4.46 7.82 8.59
C GLN A 29 4.27 6.84 7.43
N CYS A 30 4.00 7.32 6.21
CA CYS A 30 3.87 6.45 5.06
C CYS A 30 5.20 5.77 4.71
N GLU A 31 6.31 6.51 4.74
CA GLU A 31 7.64 5.97 4.49
C GLU A 31 8.06 4.95 5.56
N ASP A 32 7.79 5.23 6.84
CA ASP A 32 8.01 4.28 7.95
C ASP A 32 7.18 3.01 7.78
N LEU A 33 5.89 3.14 7.44
CA LEU A 33 5.02 2.00 7.19
C LEU A 33 5.48 1.19 5.98
N ALA A 34 5.81 1.84 4.86
CA ALA A 34 6.30 1.17 3.66
C ALA A 34 7.61 0.42 3.94
N ALA A 35 8.53 1.03 4.71
CA ALA A 35 9.78 0.40 5.11
C ALA A 35 9.55 -0.82 6.03
N ARG A 36 8.64 -0.69 7.01
CA ARG A 36 8.27 -1.81 7.90
C ARG A 36 7.65 -2.95 7.12
N ASP A 37 6.68 -2.64 6.25
CA ASP A 37 5.98 -3.63 5.44
C ASP A 37 6.94 -4.29 4.45
N ALA A 38 7.87 -3.54 3.84
CA ALA A 38 8.90 -4.11 2.96
C ALA A 38 9.82 -5.06 3.73
N SER A 39 10.18 -4.72 4.97
CA SER A 39 10.98 -5.59 5.83
C SER A 39 10.22 -6.86 6.24
N ILE A 40 8.92 -6.74 6.54
CA ILE A 40 8.07 -7.87 6.93
C ILE A 40 7.87 -8.80 5.73
N LEU A 41 7.48 -8.24 4.59
CA LEU A 41 7.19 -9.00 3.37
C LEU A 41 8.46 -9.54 2.71
N GLY A 42 9.62 -8.93 2.93
CA GLY A 42 10.93 -9.44 2.50
C GLY A 42 11.49 -10.55 3.40
N ASN A 43 10.87 -10.84 4.54
CA ASN A 43 11.34 -11.89 5.46
C ASN A 43 10.98 -13.28 4.92
N LEU A 44 12.00 -14.08 4.57
CA LEU A 44 11.81 -15.41 3.96
C LEU A 44 11.06 -16.41 4.85
N GLU A 45 11.21 -16.32 6.18
CA GLU A 45 10.51 -17.22 7.10
C GLU A 45 9.02 -16.86 7.18
N MET A 46 8.69 -15.57 7.23
CA MET A 46 7.31 -15.09 7.16
C MET A 46 6.63 -15.46 5.85
N GLN A 47 7.32 -15.28 4.71
CA GLN A 47 6.84 -15.72 3.40
C GLN A 47 6.55 -17.22 3.39
N LYS A 48 7.49 -18.04 3.88
CA LYS A 48 7.32 -19.49 3.95
C LYS A 48 6.11 -19.88 4.80
N GLN A 49 5.92 -19.26 5.95
CA GLN A 49 4.77 -19.52 6.83
C GLN A 49 3.44 -19.19 6.16
N ILE A 50 3.36 -18.04 5.46
CA ILE A 50 2.15 -17.66 4.71
C ILE A 50 1.89 -18.61 3.55
N LEU A 51 2.92 -18.97 2.78
CA LEU A 51 2.76 -19.89 1.65
C LEU A 51 2.33 -21.28 2.11
N GLU A 52 2.86 -21.76 3.24
CA GLU A 52 2.43 -23.03 3.83
C GLU A 52 0.98 -22.97 4.30
N TYR A 53 0.56 -21.86 4.91
CA TYR A 53 -0.83 -21.64 5.26
C TYR A 53 -1.74 -21.61 4.01
N ALA A 54 -1.30 -20.97 2.93
CA ALA A 54 -2.03 -20.96 1.67
C ALA A 54 -2.15 -22.37 1.05
N LYS A 55 -1.10 -23.19 1.14
CA LYS A 55 -1.14 -24.60 0.74
C LYS A 55 -2.13 -25.40 1.58
N GLN A 56 -2.18 -25.16 2.89
CA GLN A 56 -3.16 -25.82 3.76
C GLN A 56 -4.59 -25.45 3.35
N MET A 57 -4.85 -24.21 2.93
CA MET A 57 -6.17 -23.82 2.42
C MET A 57 -6.54 -24.52 1.11
N CYS A 58 -5.56 -24.89 0.28
CA CYS A 58 -5.82 -25.69 -0.92
C CYS A 58 -6.41 -27.08 -0.60
N THR A 59 -6.13 -27.65 0.59
CA THR A 59 -6.68 -28.97 0.99
C THR A 59 -8.21 -29.00 1.06
N SER A 60 -8.84 -27.84 1.26
CA SER A 60 -10.31 -27.71 1.30
C SER A 60 -10.94 -27.63 -0.09
N LEU A 61 -10.14 -27.51 -1.15
CA LEU A 61 -10.60 -27.35 -2.52
C LEU A 61 -10.51 -28.70 -3.23
N SER A 62 -11.62 -29.44 -3.35
CA SER A 62 -11.61 -30.82 -3.85
C SER A 62 -10.99 -30.97 -5.24
N THR A 63 -11.71 -30.62 -6.30
CA THR A 63 -11.26 -30.80 -7.69
C THR A 63 -10.19 -29.80 -8.11
N PHE A 64 -10.01 -28.72 -7.35
CA PHE A 64 -9.07 -27.65 -7.63
C PHE A 64 -7.79 -27.75 -6.77
N HIS A 65 -7.66 -28.79 -5.93
CA HIS A 65 -6.54 -28.97 -5.00
C HIS A 65 -5.18 -28.79 -5.67
N ASP A 66 -4.89 -29.61 -6.68
CA ASP A 66 -3.57 -29.66 -7.31
C ASP A 66 -3.26 -28.37 -8.08
N GLN A 67 -4.28 -27.76 -8.69
CA GLN A 67 -4.15 -26.50 -9.40
C GLN A 67 -3.92 -25.32 -8.44
N CYS A 68 -4.56 -25.34 -7.27
CA CYS A 68 -4.30 -24.40 -6.18
C CYS A 68 -2.86 -24.52 -5.67
N LEU A 69 -2.38 -25.73 -5.39
CA LEU A 69 -1.00 -25.95 -4.95
C LEU A 69 0.01 -25.42 -5.98
N ALA A 70 -0.19 -25.76 -7.25
CA ALA A 70 0.67 -25.28 -8.33
C ALA A 70 0.70 -23.75 -8.40
N TYR A 71 -0.44 -23.08 -8.20
CA TYR A 71 -0.49 -21.62 -8.18
C TYR A 71 0.21 -21.01 -6.97
N VAL A 72 0.03 -21.58 -5.77
CA VAL A 72 0.71 -21.10 -4.57
C VAL A 72 2.23 -21.25 -4.71
N GLU A 73 2.70 -22.36 -5.25
CA GLU A 73 4.13 -22.60 -5.47
C GLU A 73 4.73 -21.71 -6.57
N LEU A 74 4.02 -21.56 -7.68
CA LEU A 74 4.53 -20.79 -8.82
C LEU A 74 4.42 -19.29 -8.61
N TYR A 75 3.29 -18.80 -8.09
CA TYR A 75 3.01 -17.37 -8.02
C TYR A 75 3.22 -16.78 -6.63
N GLY A 76 3.17 -17.59 -5.57
CA GLY A 76 3.34 -17.12 -4.20
C GLY A 76 4.62 -16.30 -3.99
N PRO A 77 5.81 -16.84 -4.31
CA PRO A 77 7.07 -16.09 -4.21
C PRO A 77 7.11 -14.84 -5.08
N LEU A 78 6.50 -14.89 -6.27
CA LEU A 78 6.44 -13.76 -7.19
C LEU A 78 5.61 -12.62 -6.60
N VAL A 79 4.47 -12.93 -5.96
CA VAL A 79 3.63 -11.94 -5.29
C VAL A 79 4.41 -11.21 -4.20
N PHE A 80 5.16 -11.93 -3.35
CA PHE A 80 5.98 -11.28 -2.33
C PHE A 80 7.06 -10.36 -2.93
N ASN A 81 7.75 -10.81 -3.97
CA ASN A 81 8.72 -9.99 -4.67
C ASN A 81 8.09 -8.72 -5.25
N MET A 82 6.90 -8.84 -5.85
CA MET A 82 6.16 -7.70 -6.37
C MET A 82 5.75 -6.72 -5.26
N LEU A 83 5.27 -7.23 -4.12
CA LEU A 83 4.87 -6.39 -2.99
C LEU A 83 6.05 -5.59 -2.44
N VAL A 84 7.21 -6.24 -2.24
CA VAL A 84 8.43 -5.55 -1.78
C VAL A 84 8.88 -4.49 -2.78
N GLN A 85 8.82 -4.78 -4.08
CA GLN A 85 9.16 -3.80 -5.12
C GLN A 85 8.20 -2.61 -5.19
N TYR A 86 6.96 -2.79 -4.75
CA TYR A 86 5.96 -1.73 -4.76
C TYR A 86 6.06 -0.80 -3.55
N LEU A 87 6.56 -1.30 -2.42
CA LEU A 87 6.73 -0.56 -1.16
C LEU A 87 7.99 0.31 -1.18
N THR A 88 7.98 1.28 -2.08
CA THR A 88 9.04 2.28 -2.27
C THR A 88 8.59 3.64 -1.74
N PRO A 89 9.50 4.57 -1.39
CA PRO A 89 9.12 5.93 -1.00
C PRO A 89 8.23 6.64 -2.04
N GLU A 90 8.42 6.33 -3.32
CA GLU A 90 7.63 6.85 -4.44
C GLU A 90 6.14 6.43 -4.38
N LEU A 91 5.84 5.31 -3.70
CA LEU A 91 4.47 4.88 -3.43
C LEU A 91 3.71 5.93 -2.62
N CYS A 92 4.37 6.55 -1.63
CA CYS A 92 3.75 7.55 -0.76
C CYS A 92 3.37 8.83 -1.52
N VAL A 93 4.17 9.20 -2.51
CA VAL A 93 3.87 10.29 -3.44
C VAL A 93 2.70 9.92 -4.35
N THR A 94 2.71 8.70 -4.91
CA THR A 94 1.67 8.21 -5.83
C THR A 94 0.29 8.11 -5.17
N LEU A 95 0.23 7.66 -3.92
CA LEU A 95 -1.00 7.53 -3.16
C LEU A 95 -1.57 8.88 -2.69
N SER A 96 -0.96 9.99 -3.11
CA SER A 96 -1.37 11.37 -2.75
C SER A 96 -1.40 11.60 -1.24
N TYR A 97 -0.57 10.86 -0.48
CA TYR A 97 -0.22 11.20 0.89
C TYR A 97 0.73 12.40 0.95
N CYS A 98 1.14 12.93 -0.21
CA CYS A 98 1.91 14.18 -0.36
C CYS A 98 1.48 14.94 -1.64
N PRO A 99 1.58 16.28 -1.67
CA PRO A 99 1.85 16.98 -2.92
C PRO A 99 3.28 16.68 -3.40
N PRO A 100 3.57 16.67 -4.73
CA PRO A 100 4.91 16.45 -5.24
C PRO A 100 5.89 17.48 -4.65
N VAL A 101 7.11 17.04 -4.33
CA VAL A 101 8.17 17.87 -3.73
C VAL A 101 8.55 19.01 -4.69
N THR A 102 7.85 20.13 -4.58
CA THR A 102 8.33 21.43 -5.04
C THR A 102 8.88 22.15 -3.82
N ALA A 103 10.20 22.20 -3.72
CA ALA A 103 10.90 22.87 -2.62
C ALA A 103 10.54 24.37 -2.56
N GLY A 104 10.00 24.84 -1.43
CA GLY A 104 9.95 26.26 -1.10
C GLY A 104 8.75 26.71 -0.25
N PRO A 105 8.94 27.60 0.75
CA PRO A 105 7.88 28.04 1.65
C PRO A 105 7.03 29.14 1.00
N GLY A 106 5.78 28.81 0.68
CA GLY A 106 4.70 29.78 0.47
C GLY A 106 4.44 30.21 -0.97
N SER A 107 3.28 29.78 -1.49
CA SER A 107 2.53 30.30 -2.66
C SER A 107 3.25 30.15 -4.02
N VAL A 108 2.62 29.76 -5.13
CA VAL A 108 1.55 30.45 -5.85
C VAL A 108 1.01 29.49 -6.94
N MET A 109 -0.32 29.32 -6.93
CA MET A 109 -1.29 29.33 -8.05
C MET A 109 -0.87 28.75 -9.43
N TYR A 110 -1.73 27.84 -9.93
CA TYR A 110 -2.11 27.65 -11.34
C TYR A 110 -1.19 28.27 -12.43
N ALA A 111 -0.55 27.40 -13.21
CA ALA A 111 -0.29 27.55 -14.65
C ALA A 111 0.16 26.17 -15.18
N SER A 112 -0.35 25.61 -16.28
CA SER A 112 -1.06 26.15 -17.45
C SER A 112 -2.23 25.25 -17.87
#